data_AF-A0A9P5TCF7-F1
#
_entry.id   AF-A0A9P5TCF7-F1
#
_cell.length_a   1.000
_cell.length_b   1.000
_cell.length_c   1.000
_cell.angle_alpha   90.00
_cell.angle_beta   90.00
_cell.angle_gamma   90.00
#
_symmetry.space_group_name_H-M   'P 1'
#
loop_
_entity.id
_entity.type
_entity.pdbx_description
1 polymer ?
#
loop_
_entity_poly.entity_id
_entity_poly.type
_entity_poly.pdbx_seq_one_letter_code
_entity_poly.pdbx_strand_id
1 'polypeptide(L)'
;MSSPFFDDMFSLPQPQPSDNDVVDGLPVVRLSEDAEVLSGLFTMLYPIPSKLPNAYDKALTLLATSQKYDMVGLQSRIRGEIQTRTFPTLTGPETFRSYAIASSGQLPSEAEKLARLTLEFPMTFEYLCDELPSFKGWALRDLVGFRKRCRDNIVSCFESFLKLDQPPFNIWVPCTGASGTIFCQYCKRTTGSNGYCQYCGNYSYLNTSSPTGSSPSWLTNLFQKHLGDSREAFSKPLFNPQSIRGLYLSALKDHITSMSNCFSCTKVHSLEGETFCTELMDRLTAALSEVRLDLISHR
;
A
#
# COMPACT_ATOMS: atom_id res chain seq x y z
N MET A 1 19.65 -5.34 -36.22
CA MET A 1 19.96 -4.11 -35.45
C MET A 1 19.58 -4.32 -33.99
N SER A 2 20.09 -3.51 -33.05
CA SER A 2 19.73 -3.65 -31.62
C SER A 2 18.28 -3.21 -31.31
N SER A 3 17.59 -2.58 -32.27
CA SER A 3 16.20 -2.14 -32.22
C SER A 3 15.51 -2.44 -33.55
N PRO A 4 14.46 -3.28 -33.58
CA PRO A 4 13.62 -3.50 -34.74
C PRO A 4 12.89 -2.23 -35.20
N PHE A 5 12.44 -1.40 -34.26
CA PHE A 5 11.77 -0.12 -34.57
C PHE A 5 12.59 0.76 -35.52
N PHE A 6 13.89 0.92 -35.25
CA PHE A 6 14.75 1.73 -36.11
C PHE A 6 15.01 1.07 -37.46
N ASP A 7 15.15 -0.26 -37.49
CA ASP A 7 15.31 -1.04 -38.74
C ASP A 7 14.10 -0.81 -39.67
N ASP A 8 12.89 -0.93 -39.10
CA ASP A 8 11.64 -0.66 -39.80
C ASP A 8 11.54 0.80 -40.24
N MET A 9 11.79 1.75 -39.34
CA MET A 9 11.73 3.20 -39.64
C MET A 9 12.65 3.59 -40.80
N PHE A 10 13.86 3.03 -40.87
CA PHE A 10 14.81 3.32 -41.95
C PHE A 10 14.50 2.57 -43.25
N SER A 11 13.73 1.48 -43.19
CA SER A 11 13.27 0.75 -44.38
C SER A 11 12.17 1.48 -45.16
N LEU A 12 11.44 2.40 -44.51
CA LEU A 12 10.36 3.16 -45.11
C LEU A 12 10.87 4.27 -46.06
N PRO A 13 10.13 4.60 -47.14
CA PRO A 13 10.46 5.73 -48.00
C PRO A 13 10.53 7.04 -47.20
N GLN A 14 11.68 7.70 -47.22
CA GLN A 14 11.88 8.97 -46.51
C GLN A 14 11.36 10.14 -47.36
N PRO A 15 10.69 11.14 -46.76
CA PRO A 15 10.36 12.38 -47.46
C PRO A 15 11.64 13.10 -47.93
N GLN A 16 11.54 13.90 -49.00
CA GLN A 16 12.70 14.65 -49.46
C GLN A 16 13.19 15.59 -48.33
N PRO A 17 14.47 15.51 -47.95
CA PRO A 17 14.98 16.27 -46.82
C PRO A 17 14.93 17.76 -47.13
N SER A 18 14.42 18.54 -46.18
CA SER A 18 14.59 19.99 -46.20
C SER A 18 16.04 20.34 -45.80
N ASP A 19 16.58 21.48 -46.24
CA ASP A 19 17.95 21.91 -45.88
C ASP A 19 18.20 21.94 -44.36
N ASN A 20 17.14 22.09 -43.54
CA ASN A 20 17.21 22.10 -42.08
C ASN A 20 17.29 20.71 -41.43
N ASP A 21 17.11 19.63 -42.20
CA ASP A 21 17.10 18.25 -41.70
C ASP A 21 18.32 17.45 -42.21
N VAL A 22 19.38 18.15 -42.62
CA VAL A 22 20.66 17.55 -43.03
C VAL A 22 21.79 18.18 -42.22
N VAL A 23 22.60 17.34 -41.57
CA VAL A 23 23.82 17.75 -40.86
C VAL A 23 24.96 16.88 -41.36
N ASP A 24 26.07 17.50 -41.77
CA ASP A 24 27.24 16.82 -42.35
C ASP A 24 26.90 15.87 -43.53
N GLY A 25 25.88 16.21 -44.31
CA GLY A 25 25.41 15.40 -45.44
C GLY A 25 24.58 14.17 -45.04
N LEU A 26 24.24 14.01 -43.75
CA LEU A 26 23.41 12.92 -43.25
C LEU A 26 22.01 13.43 -42.83
N PRO A 27 20.95 12.65 -43.07
CA PRO A 27 19.61 13.00 -42.63
C PRO A 27 19.51 12.99 -41.11
N VAL A 28 18.85 14.01 -40.55
CA VAL A 28 18.63 14.15 -39.11
C VAL A 28 17.31 13.50 -38.71
N VAL A 29 17.35 12.53 -37.79
CA VAL A 29 16.15 11.97 -37.17
C VAL A 29 15.84 12.74 -35.89
N ARG A 30 14.67 13.37 -35.83
CA ARG A 30 14.18 14.05 -34.62
C ARG A 30 13.45 13.05 -33.72
N LEU A 31 13.90 12.96 -32.48
CA LEU A 31 13.27 12.11 -31.45
C LEU A 31 12.54 13.00 -30.43
N SER A 32 11.44 12.48 -29.90
CA SER A 32 10.58 13.21 -28.94
C SER A 32 11.11 13.18 -27.51
N GLU A 33 12.06 12.29 -27.22
CA GLU A 33 12.60 12.10 -25.87
C GLU A 33 13.62 13.16 -25.51
N ASP A 34 13.70 13.42 -24.20
CA ASP A 34 14.68 14.31 -23.60
C ASP A 34 16.12 13.83 -23.83
N ALA A 35 17.05 14.79 -23.96
CA ALA A 35 18.45 14.51 -24.24
C ALA A 35 19.13 13.64 -23.17
N GLU A 36 18.76 13.78 -21.90
CA GLU A 36 19.28 12.94 -20.81
C GLU A 36 18.85 11.48 -21.01
N VAL A 37 17.58 11.27 -21.36
CA VAL A 37 17.02 9.93 -21.62
C VAL A 37 17.70 9.29 -22.83
N LEU A 38 17.86 10.03 -23.93
CA LEU A 38 18.56 9.53 -25.12
C LEU A 38 20.04 9.23 -24.83
N SER A 39 20.71 10.08 -24.04
CA SER A 39 22.10 9.83 -23.62
C SER A 39 22.21 8.54 -22.80
N GLY A 40 21.29 8.30 -21.87
CA GLY A 40 21.22 7.05 -21.12
C GLY A 40 20.98 5.84 -22.02
N LEU A 41 20.05 5.96 -22.97
CA LEU A 41 19.74 4.90 -23.93
C LEU A 41 20.97 4.51 -24.76
N PHE A 42 21.63 5.49 -25.39
CA PHE A 42 22.78 5.24 -26.25
C PHE A 42 24.00 4.74 -25.46
N THR A 43 24.27 5.30 -24.29
CA THR A 43 25.41 4.83 -23.45
C THR A 43 25.22 3.40 -22.96
N MET A 44 23.99 2.93 -22.79
CA MET A 44 23.71 1.53 -22.45
C MET A 44 23.66 0.59 -23.66
N LEU A 45 23.46 1.11 -24.87
CA LEU A 45 23.53 0.33 -26.12
C LEU A 45 24.97 0.09 -26.57
N TYR A 46 25.83 1.09 -26.43
CA TYR A 46 27.23 1.01 -26.83
C TYR A 46 28.12 0.54 -25.67
N PRO A 47 29.32 -0.02 -25.96
CA PRO A 47 30.27 -0.48 -24.95
C PRO A 47 31.01 0.71 -24.30
N ILE A 48 30.25 1.65 -23.73
CA ILE A 48 30.74 2.80 -22.98
C ILE A 48 30.08 2.83 -21.60
N PRO A 49 30.60 3.59 -20.63
CA PRO A 49 30.00 3.66 -19.29
C PRO A 49 28.54 4.09 -19.35
N SER A 50 27.66 3.30 -18.73
CA SER A 50 26.22 3.57 -18.69
C SER A 50 25.92 4.86 -17.92
N LYS A 51 25.02 5.68 -18.46
CA LYS A 51 24.52 6.88 -17.79
C LYS A 51 23.06 6.69 -17.42
N LEU A 52 22.79 6.07 -16.27
CA LEU A 52 21.43 6.01 -15.74
C LEU A 52 21.06 7.38 -15.14
N PRO A 53 19.87 7.93 -15.46
CA PRO A 53 19.38 9.17 -14.82
C PRO A 53 19.35 9.07 -13.30
N ASN A 54 19.58 10.20 -12.62
CA ASN A 54 19.61 10.26 -11.16
C ASN A 54 18.20 10.22 -10.56
N ALA A 55 17.22 10.79 -11.26
CA ALA A 55 15.84 10.82 -10.83
C ALA A 55 15.10 9.53 -11.25
N TYR A 56 14.26 9.01 -10.36
CA TYR A 56 13.57 7.74 -10.57
C TYR A 56 12.56 7.80 -11.73
N ASP A 57 11.84 8.93 -11.85
CA ASP A 57 10.89 9.20 -12.94
C ASP A 57 11.58 9.22 -14.32
N LYS A 58 12.78 9.81 -14.39
CA LYS A 58 13.63 9.79 -15.59
C LYS A 58 14.16 8.39 -15.91
N ALA A 59 14.51 7.59 -14.90
CA ALA A 59 14.90 6.19 -15.10
C ALA A 59 13.74 5.33 -15.63
N LEU A 60 12.51 5.56 -15.15
CA LEU A 60 11.29 4.94 -15.70
C LEU A 60 11.01 5.41 -17.13
N THR A 61 11.23 6.69 -17.41
CA THR A 61 11.11 7.24 -18.77
C THR A 61 12.09 6.55 -19.71
N LEU A 62 13.35 6.37 -19.29
CA LEU A 62 14.35 5.60 -20.05
C LEU A 62 13.91 4.15 -20.30
N LEU A 63 13.36 3.49 -19.28
CA LEU A 63 12.80 2.14 -19.45
C LEU A 63 11.65 2.13 -20.46
N ALA A 64 10.71 3.07 -20.36
CA ALA A 64 9.60 3.22 -21.31
C ALA A 64 10.09 3.53 -22.73
N THR A 65 11.14 4.35 -22.88
CA THR A 65 11.77 4.63 -24.18
C THR A 65 12.40 3.37 -24.78
N SER A 66 13.08 2.55 -23.97
CA SER A 66 13.62 1.28 -24.47
C SER A 66 12.52 0.29 -24.88
N GLN A 67 11.33 0.39 -24.30
CA GLN A 67 10.15 -0.35 -24.76
C GLN A 67 9.57 0.23 -26.06
N LYS A 68 9.43 1.56 -26.15
CA LYS A 68 8.99 2.25 -27.38
C LYS A 68 9.83 1.87 -28.60
N TYR A 69 11.12 1.64 -28.41
CA TYR A 69 12.05 1.29 -29.48
C TYR A 69 12.33 -0.22 -29.60
N ASP A 70 11.51 -1.08 -28.99
CA ASP A 70 11.62 -2.54 -29.06
C ASP A 70 13.01 -3.09 -28.67
N MET A 71 13.67 -2.43 -27.71
CA MET A 71 15.00 -2.79 -27.22
C MET A 71 14.92 -3.72 -26.01
N VAL A 72 14.36 -4.93 -26.19
CA VAL A 72 14.08 -5.88 -25.10
C VAL A 72 15.32 -6.20 -24.24
N GLY A 73 16.49 -6.40 -24.87
CA GLY A 73 17.74 -6.64 -24.14
C GLY A 73 18.16 -5.47 -23.26
N LEU A 74 17.89 -4.24 -23.70
CA LEU A 74 18.20 -3.03 -22.96
C LEU A 74 17.26 -2.82 -21.77
N GLN A 75 15.98 -3.18 -21.92
CA GLN A 75 15.01 -3.12 -20.81
C GLN A 75 15.49 -3.92 -19.59
N SER A 76 16.00 -5.14 -19.81
CA SER A 76 16.55 -5.98 -18.74
C SER A 76 17.77 -5.33 -18.06
N ARG A 77 18.64 -4.71 -18.84
CA ARG A 77 19.82 -3.98 -18.32
C ARG A 77 19.40 -2.77 -17.48
N ILE A 78 18.46 -1.97 -17.98
CA ILE A 78 17.92 -0.80 -17.28
C ILE A 78 17.27 -1.23 -15.96
N ARG A 79 16.44 -2.29 -15.96
CA ARG A 79 15.84 -2.82 -14.72
C ARG A 79 16.90 -3.26 -13.70
N GLY A 80 17.96 -3.94 -14.16
CA GLY A 80 19.07 -4.33 -13.29
C GLY A 80 19.76 -3.13 -12.64
N GLU A 81 20.06 -2.09 -13.42
CA GLU A 81 20.66 -0.84 -12.94
C GLU A 81 19.72 -0.08 -11.97
N ILE A 82 18.41 -0.06 -12.24
CA ILE A 82 17.42 0.52 -11.34
C ILE A 82 17.36 -0.24 -10.01
N GLN A 83 17.53 -1.56 -10.02
CA GLN A 83 17.49 -2.40 -8.81
C GLN A 83 18.76 -2.28 -7.96
N THR A 84 19.93 -2.14 -8.57
CA THR A 84 21.21 -2.01 -7.85
C THR A 84 21.43 -0.59 -7.33
N ARG A 85 20.87 0.42 -8.00
CA ARG A 85 20.99 1.81 -7.60
C ARG A 85 20.06 2.16 -6.44
N THR A 86 20.60 2.91 -5.49
CA THR A 86 19.78 3.56 -4.46
C THR A 86 19.21 4.87 -5.01
N PHE A 87 17.89 4.96 -5.06
CA PHE A 87 17.17 6.21 -5.31
C PHE A 87 16.70 6.83 -3.98
N PRO A 88 16.55 8.16 -3.91
CA PRO A 88 15.87 8.79 -2.79
C PRO A 88 14.46 8.21 -2.61
N THR A 89 13.98 8.16 -1.37
CA THR A 89 12.58 7.84 -1.08
C THR A 89 11.68 8.82 -1.81
N LEU A 90 10.72 8.29 -2.57
CA LEU A 90 9.78 9.13 -3.33
C LEU A 90 8.86 9.88 -2.37
N THR A 91 8.71 11.18 -2.62
CA THR A 91 7.60 11.95 -2.07
C THR A 91 6.29 11.54 -2.74
N GLY A 92 5.16 11.99 -2.19
CA GLY A 92 3.86 11.69 -2.80
C GLY A 92 3.72 12.19 -4.23
N PRO A 93 3.99 13.46 -4.54
CA PRO A 93 3.96 13.97 -5.92
C PRO A 93 4.82 13.14 -6.88
N GLU A 94 6.07 12.85 -6.49
CA GLU A 94 6.98 12.02 -7.30
C GLU A 94 6.46 10.60 -7.52
N THR A 95 5.78 10.02 -6.52
CA THR A 95 5.16 8.70 -6.62
C THR A 95 4.03 8.69 -7.65
N PHE A 96 3.16 9.72 -7.63
CA PHE A 96 2.08 9.85 -8.61
C PHE A 96 2.61 10.10 -10.03
N ARG A 97 3.62 10.96 -10.19
CA ARG A 97 4.30 11.18 -11.47
C ARG A 97 4.90 9.90 -12.03
N SER A 98 5.65 9.18 -11.19
CA SER A 98 6.31 7.94 -11.56
C SER A 98 5.28 6.89 -11.97
N TYR A 99 4.15 6.78 -11.26
CA TYR A 99 3.04 5.92 -11.67
C TYR A 99 2.52 6.30 -13.05
N ALA A 100 2.28 7.59 -13.30
CA ALA A 100 1.74 8.06 -14.57
C ALA A 100 2.67 7.74 -15.74
N ILE A 101 3.99 7.86 -15.54
CA ILE A 101 5.03 7.47 -16.51
C ILE A 101 5.03 5.97 -16.73
N ALA A 102 5.07 5.16 -15.66
CA ALA A 102 5.10 3.70 -15.78
C ALA A 102 3.85 3.14 -16.47
N SER A 103 2.68 3.68 -16.11
CA SER A 103 1.41 3.32 -16.74
C SER A 103 1.41 3.70 -18.22
N SER A 104 1.76 4.95 -18.55
CA SER A 104 1.80 5.45 -19.93
C SER A 104 2.84 4.75 -20.81
N GLY A 105 3.95 4.32 -20.21
CA GLY A 105 5.02 3.57 -20.83
C GLY A 105 4.76 2.06 -20.93
N GLN A 106 3.57 1.59 -20.52
CA GLN A 106 3.18 0.18 -20.53
C GLN A 106 4.18 -0.72 -19.75
N LEU A 107 4.58 -0.25 -18.57
CA LEU A 107 5.48 -0.92 -17.64
C LEU A 107 4.68 -1.53 -16.47
N PRO A 108 4.03 -2.70 -16.64
CA PRO A 108 3.02 -3.19 -15.69
C PRO A 108 3.58 -3.47 -14.30
N SER A 109 4.76 -4.07 -14.20
CA SER A 109 5.40 -4.40 -12.92
C SER A 109 5.75 -3.13 -12.14
N GLU A 110 6.30 -2.13 -12.83
CA GLU A 110 6.66 -0.84 -12.26
C GLU A 110 5.40 -0.05 -11.87
N ALA A 111 4.38 -0.04 -12.72
CA ALA A 111 3.12 0.65 -12.48
C ALA A 111 2.36 0.05 -11.29
N GLU A 112 2.30 -1.28 -11.14
CA GLU A 112 1.66 -1.90 -9.98
C GLU A 112 2.40 -1.59 -8.69
N LYS A 113 3.75 -1.67 -8.70
CA LYS A 113 4.57 -1.30 -7.54
C LYS A 113 4.30 0.14 -7.12
N LEU A 114 4.27 1.07 -8.07
CA LEU A 114 4.02 2.48 -7.80
C LEU A 114 2.58 2.75 -7.36
N ALA A 115 1.59 2.06 -7.94
CA ALA A 115 0.20 2.16 -7.51
C ALA A 115 0.06 1.81 -6.02
N ARG A 116 0.76 0.77 -5.55
CA ARG A 116 0.80 0.41 -4.13
C ARG A 116 1.44 1.50 -3.27
N LEU A 117 2.57 2.07 -3.71
CA LEU A 117 3.21 3.18 -3.00
C LEU A 117 2.31 4.42 -2.90
N THR A 118 1.44 4.67 -3.91
CA THR A 118 0.50 5.80 -3.80
C THR A 118 -0.42 5.68 -2.57
N LEU A 119 -0.69 4.46 -2.07
CA LEU A 119 -1.62 4.25 -0.95
C LEU A 119 -1.18 4.98 0.33
N GLU A 120 0.11 5.26 0.47
CA GLU A 120 0.68 6.02 1.59
C GLU A 120 0.40 7.53 1.52
N PHE A 121 -0.22 8.01 0.44
CA PHE A 121 -0.47 9.41 0.20
C PHE A 121 -1.97 9.70 -0.06
N PRO A 122 -2.44 10.92 0.28
CA PRO A 122 -3.74 11.41 -0.17
C PRO A 122 -3.81 11.45 -1.70
N MET A 123 -5.02 11.34 -2.24
CA MET A 123 -5.30 11.50 -3.67
C MET A 123 -6.47 12.47 -3.86
N THR A 124 -6.22 13.74 -3.53
CA THR A 124 -7.13 14.86 -3.84
C THR A 124 -6.61 15.68 -5.00
N PHE A 125 -7.46 16.52 -5.59
CA PHE A 125 -7.03 17.42 -6.67
C PHE A 125 -5.97 18.42 -6.19
N GLU A 126 -6.09 18.91 -4.96
CA GLU A 126 -5.12 19.80 -4.34
C GLU A 126 -3.77 19.12 -4.15
N TYR A 127 -3.77 17.83 -3.76
CA TYR A 127 -2.54 17.06 -3.59
C TYR A 127 -1.89 16.70 -4.92
N LEU A 128 -2.69 16.39 -5.94
CA LEU A 128 -2.22 16.00 -7.27
C LEU A 128 -1.92 17.19 -8.19
N CYS A 129 -2.24 18.43 -7.80
CA CYS A 129 -2.35 19.60 -8.67
C CYS A 129 -1.29 19.64 -9.80
N ASP A 130 -0.01 19.68 -9.43
CA ASP A 130 1.10 19.81 -10.38
C ASP A 130 1.41 18.51 -11.15
N GLU A 131 0.93 17.37 -10.65
CA GLU A 131 1.12 16.05 -11.25
C GLU A 131 -0.03 15.61 -12.16
N LEU A 132 -1.21 16.23 -12.06
CA LEU A 132 -2.36 15.93 -12.92
C LEU A 132 -2.02 15.97 -14.43
N PRO A 133 -1.23 16.94 -14.94
CA PRO A 133 -0.85 16.97 -16.35
C PRO A 133 -0.04 15.74 -16.81
N SER A 134 0.64 15.06 -15.89
CA SER A 134 1.43 13.85 -16.18
C SER A 134 0.54 12.64 -16.50
N PHE A 135 -0.74 12.66 -16.09
CA PHE A 135 -1.66 11.54 -16.29
C PHE A 135 -2.34 11.58 -17.65
N LYS A 136 -2.27 10.45 -18.35
CA LYS A 136 -3.32 10.10 -19.31
C LYS A 136 -4.62 9.81 -18.53
N GLY A 137 -5.77 10.23 -19.06
CA GLY A 137 -7.05 10.11 -18.36
C GLY A 137 -7.40 8.67 -17.94
N TRP A 138 -7.05 7.69 -18.76
CA TRP A 138 -7.22 6.27 -18.43
C TRP A 138 -6.29 5.81 -17.29
N ALA A 139 -5.05 6.28 -17.23
CA ALA A 139 -4.12 5.94 -16.15
C ALA A 139 -4.63 6.46 -14.80
N LEU A 140 -5.19 7.68 -14.79
CA LEU A 140 -5.82 8.23 -13.59
C LEU A 140 -7.05 7.42 -13.18
N ARG A 141 -7.92 7.05 -14.14
CA ARG A 141 -9.09 6.20 -13.90
C ARG A 141 -8.68 4.85 -13.28
N ASP A 142 -7.67 4.20 -13.85
CA ASP A 142 -7.22 2.88 -13.41
C ASP A 142 -6.62 2.94 -12.00
N LEU A 143 -5.84 3.98 -11.68
CA LEU A 143 -5.34 4.21 -10.33
C LEU A 143 -6.47 4.46 -9.32
N VAL A 144 -7.45 5.29 -9.67
CA VAL A 144 -8.62 5.53 -8.84
C VAL A 144 -9.40 4.24 -8.59
N GLY A 145 -9.60 3.42 -9.63
CA GLY A 145 -10.25 2.10 -9.51
C GLY A 145 -9.47 1.13 -8.63
N PHE A 146 -8.14 1.06 -8.78
CA PHE A 146 -7.27 0.29 -7.91
C PHE A 146 -7.39 0.72 -6.44
N ARG A 147 -7.25 2.02 -6.15
CA ARG A 147 -7.33 2.55 -4.79
C ARG A 147 -8.70 2.32 -4.14
N LYS A 148 -9.79 2.41 -4.93
CA LYS A 148 -11.15 2.10 -4.44
C LYS A 148 -11.24 0.64 -4.00
N ARG A 149 -10.76 -0.29 -4.83
CA ARG A 149 -10.73 -1.73 -4.47
C ARG A 149 -9.88 -2.00 -3.23
N CYS A 150 -8.70 -1.39 -3.11
CA CYS A 150 -7.88 -1.50 -1.89
C CYS A 150 -8.62 -1.03 -0.64
N ARG A 151 -9.27 0.15 -0.73
CA ARG A 151 -10.09 0.69 0.36
C ARG A 151 -11.23 -0.25 0.72
N ASP A 152 -11.99 -0.71 -0.26
CA ASP A 152 -13.16 -1.55 -0.05
C ASP A 152 -12.77 -2.90 0.59
N ASN A 153 -11.62 -3.46 0.21
CA ASN A 153 -11.05 -4.65 0.85
C ASN A 153 -10.65 -4.41 2.31
N ILE A 154 -10.01 -3.29 2.63
CA ILE A 154 -9.68 -2.91 4.02
C ILE A 154 -10.94 -2.71 4.84
N VAL A 155 -11.94 -2.01 4.30
CA VAL A 155 -13.23 -1.80 4.96
C VAL A 155 -13.92 -3.14 5.24
N SER A 156 -14.00 -4.03 4.24
CA SER A 156 -14.55 -5.38 4.40
C SER A 156 -13.79 -6.19 5.46
N CYS A 157 -12.46 -6.07 5.50
CA CYS A 157 -11.61 -6.69 6.51
C CYS A 157 -12.00 -6.20 7.91
N PHE A 158 -12.05 -4.88 8.13
CA PHE A 158 -12.50 -4.29 9.41
C PHE A 158 -13.93 -4.70 9.80
N GLU A 159 -14.87 -4.70 8.85
CA GLU A 159 -16.24 -5.13 9.08
C GLU A 159 -16.31 -6.60 9.50
N SER A 160 -15.46 -7.46 8.95
CA SER A 160 -15.39 -8.87 9.35
C SER A 160 -15.00 -9.05 10.82
N PHE A 161 -14.17 -8.15 11.38
CA PHE A 161 -13.81 -8.16 12.80
C PHE A 161 -14.92 -7.65 13.72
N LEU A 162 -15.88 -6.89 13.20
CA LEU A 162 -17.00 -6.35 13.95
C LEU A 162 -18.23 -7.27 13.96
N LYS A 163 -18.31 -8.26 13.08
CA LYS A 163 -19.43 -9.22 13.02
C LYS A 163 -19.41 -10.10 14.27
N LEU A 164 -20.39 -9.89 15.15
CA LEU A 164 -20.52 -10.56 16.45
C LEU A 164 -20.88 -12.06 16.34
N ASP A 165 -21.43 -12.48 15.20
CA ASP A 165 -21.95 -13.84 15.03
C ASP A 165 -20.82 -14.86 14.73
N GLN A 166 -19.67 -14.39 14.23
CA GLN A 166 -18.45 -15.19 13.97
C GLN A 166 -17.20 -14.30 14.05
N PRO A 167 -16.77 -13.88 15.25
CA PRO A 167 -15.53 -13.12 15.37
C PRO A 167 -14.37 -14.00 14.87
N PRO A 168 -13.52 -13.51 13.95
CA PRO A 168 -12.38 -14.29 13.46
C PRO A 168 -11.37 -14.61 14.58
N PHE A 169 -11.48 -13.93 15.71
CA PHE A 169 -10.69 -14.13 16.92
C PHE A 169 -11.60 -14.27 18.15
N ASN A 170 -11.77 -15.49 18.66
CA ASN A 170 -12.53 -15.73 19.90
C ASN A 170 -11.64 -15.68 21.16
N ILE A 171 -10.73 -14.70 21.21
CA ILE A 171 -9.78 -14.54 22.32
C ILE A 171 -10.25 -13.51 23.35
N TRP A 172 -11.23 -12.68 22.98
CA TRP A 172 -11.68 -11.57 23.81
C TRP A 172 -12.82 -12.00 24.74
N VAL A 173 -12.59 -11.81 26.04
CA VAL A 173 -13.65 -11.92 27.06
C VAL A 173 -14.34 -10.57 27.25
N PRO A 174 -15.63 -10.54 27.64
CA PRO A 174 -16.31 -9.31 27.98
C PRO A 174 -15.51 -8.45 28.95
N CYS A 175 -15.44 -7.15 28.66
CA CYS A 175 -14.84 -6.19 29.57
C CYS A 175 -15.73 -6.04 30.81
N THR A 176 -15.43 -6.81 31.85
CA THR A 176 -15.99 -6.60 33.19
C THR A 176 -15.34 -5.35 33.76
N GLY A 177 -15.92 -4.18 33.51
CA GLY A 177 -15.43 -2.91 34.05
C GLY A 177 -15.34 -2.92 35.59
N ALA A 178 -14.92 -1.79 36.18
CA ALA A 178 -14.81 -1.60 37.63
C ALA A 178 -16.12 -1.86 38.43
N SER A 179 -17.25 -2.08 37.75
CA SER A 179 -18.57 -2.38 38.33
C SER A 179 -19.07 -3.80 38.03
N GLY A 180 -18.32 -4.63 37.30
CA GLY A 180 -18.67 -6.01 37.05
C GLY A 180 -18.42 -6.85 38.29
N THR A 181 -19.47 -7.21 39.01
CA THR A 181 -19.39 -8.20 40.09
C THR A 181 -18.94 -9.54 39.50
N ILE A 182 -17.65 -9.85 39.63
CA ILE A 182 -17.09 -11.13 39.22
C ILE A 182 -17.70 -12.19 40.13
N PHE A 183 -18.40 -13.18 39.58
CA PHE A 183 -18.92 -14.28 40.37
C PHE A 183 -17.89 -15.40 40.45
N CYS A 184 -17.64 -15.89 41.65
CA CYS A 184 -16.79 -17.05 41.85
C CYS A 184 -17.44 -18.29 41.26
N GLN A 185 -16.76 -18.94 40.32
CA GLN A 185 -17.29 -20.13 39.66
C GLN A 185 -17.58 -21.28 40.64
N TYR A 186 -16.84 -21.34 41.75
CA TYR A 186 -16.91 -22.39 42.78
C TYR A 186 -18.00 -22.16 43.82
N CYS A 187 -18.14 -20.93 44.33
CA CYS A 187 -19.08 -20.64 45.43
C CYS A 187 -20.25 -19.73 45.03
N LYS A 188 -20.30 -19.28 43.77
CA LYS A 188 -21.32 -18.36 43.22
C LYS A 188 -21.47 -17.04 43.98
N ARG A 189 -20.46 -16.67 44.79
CA ARG A 189 -20.40 -15.38 45.50
C ARG A 189 -19.61 -14.37 44.70
N THR A 190 -19.93 -13.10 44.91
CA THR A 190 -19.23 -11.97 44.32
C THR A 190 -17.79 -11.89 44.85
N THR A 191 -16.84 -11.70 43.95
CA THR A 191 -15.41 -11.53 44.24
C THR A 191 -14.99 -10.09 44.01
N GLY A 192 -13.84 -9.72 44.56
CA GLY A 192 -13.18 -8.47 44.19
C GLY A 192 -12.79 -8.46 42.72
N SER A 193 -12.49 -7.28 42.19
CA SER A 193 -12.10 -7.04 40.79
C SER A 193 -10.80 -7.77 40.37
N ASN A 194 -10.02 -8.30 41.32
CA ASN A 194 -8.80 -9.06 41.09
C ASN A 194 -9.05 -10.56 40.80
N GLY A 195 -10.31 -11.00 40.75
CA GLY A 195 -10.69 -12.40 40.53
C GLY A 195 -10.43 -13.33 41.72
N TYR A 196 -9.83 -12.87 42.81
CA TYR A 196 -9.63 -13.68 44.01
C TYR A 196 -10.92 -13.74 44.84
N CYS A 197 -11.40 -14.96 45.12
CA CYS A 197 -12.56 -15.17 45.99
C CYS A 197 -12.12 -15.30 47.45
N GLN A 198 -12.37 -14.26 48.25
CA GLN A 198 -12.09 -14.27 49.69
C GLN A 198 -12.89 -15.33 50.47
N TYR A 199 -14.00 -15.84 49.91
CA TYR A 199 -14.87 -16.81 50.59
C TYR A 199 -14.42 -18.26 50.45
N CYS A 200 -13.79 -18.62 49.34
CA CYS A 200 -13.35 -20.00 49.11
C CYS A 200 -11.84 -20.11 48.83
N GLY A 201 -11.10 -19.02 48.92
CA GLY A 201 -9.65 -18.97 48.69
C GLY A 201 -9.22 -19.24 47.24
N ASN A 202 -10.15 -19.38 46.30
CA ASN A 202 -9.86 -19.72 44.91
C ASN A 202 -9.85 -18.49 44.01
N TYR A 203 -8.98 -18.51 43.00
CA TYR A 203 -9.09 -17.57 41.88
C TYR A 203 -10.23 -17.99 40.96
N SER A 204 -11.12 -17.03 40.71
CA SER A 204 -12.20 -17.12 39.74
C SER A 204 -11.58 -16.78 38.39
N TYR A 205 -11.26 -17.81 37.63
CA TYR A 205 -11.04 -17.64 36.21
C TYR A 205 -12.37 -17.21 35.61
N LEU A 206 -12.40 -16.05 34.93
CA LEU A 206 -13.53 -15.69 34.07
C LEU A 206 -13.83 -16.93 33.23
N ASN A 207 -14.99 -17.53 33.45
CA ASN A 207 -15.33 -18.79 32.84
C ASN A 207 -15.44 -18.54 31.33
N THR A 208 -14.48 -19.03 30.56
CA THR A 208 -14.39 -18.88 29.09
C THR A 208 -15.45 -19.69 28.35
N SER A 209 -16.40 -20.31 29.06
CA SER A 209 -17.38 -21.25 28.53
C SER A 209 -18.77 -20.65 28.26
N SER A 210 -18.92 -19.33 28.19
CA SER A 210 -20.07 -18.71 27.51
C SER A 210 -19.63 -18.13 26.17
N PRO A 211 -20.16 -18.64 25.03
CA PRO A 211 -19.72 -18.29 23.69
C PRO A 211 -20.25 -16.93 23.18
N THR A 212 -20.71 -16.05 24.06
CA THR A 212 -21.29 -14.74 23.70
C THR A 212 -20.39 -13.60 24.20
N GLY A 213 -19.10 -13.67 23.89
CA GLY A 213 -18.12 -12.65 24.22
C GLY A 213 -18.10 -11.54 23.16
N SER A 214 -18.98 -10.53 23.29
CA SER A 214 -18.84 -9.31 22.48
C SER A 214 -17.47 -8.69 22.68
N SER A 215 -16.80 -8.29 21.60
CA SER A 215 -15.53 -7.56 21.63
C SER A 215 -15.59 -6.37 22.63
N PRO A 216 -14.54 -6.10 23.42
CA PRO A 216 -14.49 -4.94 24.29
C PRO A 216 -14.80 -3.66 23.53
N SER A 217 -15.59 -2.77 24.13
CA SER A 217 -16.01 -1.52 23.47
C SER A 217 -14.84 -0.67 22.98
N TRP A 218 -13.71 -0.66 23.69
CA TRP A 218 -12.51 0.06 23.25
C TRP A 218 -11.94 -0.49 21.92
N LEU A 219 -12.00 -1.80 21.72
CA LEU A 219 -11.52 -2.47 20.50
C LEU A 219 -12.52 -2.27 19.35
N THR A 220 -13.82 -2.35 19.64
CA THR A 220 -14.88 -1.98 18.69
C THR A 220 -14.74 -0.52 18.25
N ASN A 221 -14.48 0.40 19.18
CA ASN A 221 -14.28 1.81 18.89
C ASN A 221 -13.04 2.06 18.02
N LEU A 222 -11.95 1.32 18.27
CA LEU A 222 -10.75 1.37 17.43
C LEU A 222 -11.07 1.02 15.97
N PHE A 223 -11.78 -0.10 15.75
CA PHE A 223 -12.17 -0.52 14.40
C PHE A 223 -13.17 0.44 13.76
N GLN A 224 -14.17 0.92 14.51
CA GLN A 224 -15.15 1.89 14.01
C GLN A 224 -14.50 3.22 13.59
N LYS A 225 -13.51 3.70 14.36
CA LYS A 225 -12.74 4.89 14.02
C LYS A 225 -12.04 4.72 12.66
N HIS A 226 -11.31 3.62 12.48
CA HIS A 226 -10.56 3.39 11.24
C HIS A 226 -11.46 3.02 10.05
N LEU A 227 -12.64 2.42 10.29
CA LEU A 227 -13.69 2.29 9.28
C LEU A 227 -14.20 3.65 8.83
N GLY A 228 -14.45 4.58 9.76
CA GLY A 228 -14.82 5.95 9.44
C GLY A 228 -13.77 6.63 8.57
N ASP A 229 -12.51 6.64 9.03
CA ASP A 229 -11.39 7.20 8.28
C ASP A 229 -11.22 6.57 6.89
N SER A 230 -11.38 5.23 6.78
CA SER A 230 -11.24 4.52 5.50
C SER A 230 -12.41 4.78 4.54
N ARG A 231 -13.58 5.17 5.05
CA ARG A 231 -14.77 5.52 4.25
C ARG A 231 -14.79 6.97 3.81
N GLU A 232 -14.08 7.85 4.51
CA GLU A 232 -13.80 9.19 4.00
C GLU A 232 -13.13 9.09 2.62
N ALA A 233 -13.31 10.10 1.78
CA ALA A 233 -12.71 10.14 0.44
C ALA A 233 -11.17 9.96 0.52
N PHE A 234 -10.47 9.93 -0.62
CA PHE A 234 -9.00 9.85 -0.65
C PHE A 234 -8.27 11.09 -0.07
N SER A 235 -8.84 11.80 0.90
CA SER A 235 -8.28 12.93 1.62
C SER A 235 -7.15 12.56 2.59
N LYS A 236 -7.06 11.28 2.98
CA LYS A 236 -6.00 10.74 3.84
C LYS A 236 -5.30 9.56 3.13
N PRO A 237 -4.06 9.22 3.54
CA PRO A 237 -3.45 7.93 3.22
C PRO A 237 -4.38 6.78 3.55
N LEU A 238 -4.32 5.70 2.77
CA LEU A 238 -5.05 4.49 3.10
C LEU A 238 -4.45 3.85 4.36
N PHE A 239 -5.27 3.13 5.11
CA PHE A 239 -4.82 2.49 6.36
C PHE A 239 -3.58 1.63 6.12
N ASN A 240 -2.49 1.93 6.82
CA ASN A 240 -1.26 1.15 6.77
C ASN A 240 -1.35 -0.03 7.76
N PRO A 241 -1.36 -1.30 7.31
CA PRO A 241 -1.42 -2.47 8.18
C PRO A 241 -0.33 -2.48 9.26
N GLN A 242 0.87 -1.96 8.99
CA GLN A 242 1.98 -1.95 9.95
C GLN A 242 1.70 -1.06 11.18
N SER A 243 0.77 -0.11 11.06
CA SER A 243 0.40 0.78 12.16
C SER A 243 -0.53 0.13 13.20
N ILE A 244 -1.18 -0.99 12.86
CA ILE A 244 -2.25 -1.56 13.69
C ILE A 244 -1.79 -1.94 15.10
N ARG A 245 -0.57 -2.45 15.24
CA ARG A 245 0.02 -2.83 16.53
C ARG A 245 0.12 -1.62 17.45
N GLY A 246 0.67 -0.51 16.95
CA GLY A 246 0.82 0.72 17.73
C GLY A 246 -0.53 1.31 18.12
N LEU A 247 -1.48 1.33 17.18
CA LEU A 247 -2.84 1.83 17.40
C LEU A 247 -3.60 0.99 18.44
N TYR A 248 -3.48 -0.33 18.35
CA TYR A 248 -4.05 -1.27 19.31
C TYR A 248 -3.48 -1.06 20.71
N LEU A 249 -2.15 -0.97 20.85
CA LEU A 249 -1.51 -0.75 22.16
C LEU A 249 -1.88 0.60 22.77
N SER A 250 -1.98 1.64 21.95
CA SER A 250 -2.46 2.96 22.39
C SER A 250 -3.89 2.89 22.91
N ALA A 251 -4.80 2.29 22.14
CA ALA A 251 -6.20 2.16 22.54
C ALA A 251 -6.37 1.30 23.81
N LEU A 252 -5.59 0.23 23.93
CA LEU A 252 -5.56 -0.59 25.15
C LEU A 252 -5.08 0.20 26.36
N LYS A 253 -4.01 0.99 26.22
CA LYS A 253 -3.48 1.84 27.29
C LYS A 253 -4.53 2.88 27.74
N ASP A 254 -5.18 3.55 26.80
CA ASP A 254 -6.24 4.53 27.08
C ASP A 254 -7.41 3.87 27.82
N HIS A 255 -7.78 2.65 27.42
CA HIS A 255 -8.80 1.86 28.11
C HIS A 255 -8.38 1.49 29.55
N ILE A 256 -7.18 0.95 29.75
CA ILE A 256 -6.68 0.52 31.06
C ILE A 256 -6.62 1.71 32.04
N THR A 257 -6.18 2.88 31.55
CA THR A 257 -6.07 4.10 32.35
C THR A 257 -7.44 4.67 32.71
N SER A 258 -8.38 4.71 31.78
CA SER A 258 -9.76 5.19 32.03
C SER A 258 -10.56 4.30 33.00
N MET A 259 -10.23 3.01 33.08
CA MET A 259 -10.96 2.01 33.86
C MET A 259 -10.26 1.57 35.17
N SER A 260 -9.30 2.35 35.67
CA SER A 260 -8.57 2.03 36.92
C SER A 260 -7.94 0.63 36.91
N ASN A 261 -7.20 0.29 35.85
CA ASN A 261 -6.51 -1.00 35.64
C ASN A 261 -7.43 -2.19 35.33
N CYS A 262 -8.05 -2.18 34.14
CA CYS A 262 -8.86 -3.29 33.64
C CYS A 262 -8.06 -4.60 33.54
N PHE A 263 -8.24 -5.50 34.52
CA PHE A 263 -7.47 -6.74 34.62
C PHE A 263 -7.80 -7.74 33.50
N SER A 264 -9.06 -7.82 33.07
CA SER A 264 -9.51 -8.76 32.04
C SER A 264 -8.84 -8.47 30.68
N CYS A 265 -8.88 -7.23 30.20
CA CYS A 265 -8.24 -6.85 28.94
C CYS A 265 -6.70 -6.93 29.02
N THR A 266 -6.11 -6.56 30.16
CA THR A 266 -4.65 -6.68 30.36
C THR A 266 -4.20 -8.14 30.30
N LYS A 267 -4.95 -9.05 30.93
CA LYS A 267 -4.65 -10.48 30.91
C LYS A 267 -4.75 -11.07 29.51
N VAL A 268 -5.84 -10.79 28.78
CA VAL A 268 -5.99 -11.26 27.38
C VAL A 268 -4.85 -10.73 26.52
N HIS A 269 -4.51 -9.44 26.65
CA HIS A 269 -3.38 -8.86 25.93
C HIS A 269 -2.06 -9.57 26.24
N SER A 270 -1.78 -9.85 27.52
CA SER A 270 -0.54 -10.52 27.93
C SER A 270 -0.38 -11.95 27.40
N LEU A 271 -1.49 -12.63 27.11
CA LEU A 271 -1.50 -14.02 26.63
C LEU A 271 -1.58 -14.11 25.11
N GLU A 272 -2.46 -13.32 24.50
CA GLU A 272 -2.87 -13.49 23.08
C GLU A 272 -2.72 -12.20 22.26
N GLY A 273 -2.35 -11.08 22.88
CA GLY A 273 -2.38 -9.76 22.24
C GLY A 273 -1.39 -9.62 21.07
N GLU A 274 -0.21 -10.22 21.17
CA GLU A 274 0.80 -10.18 20.10
C GLU A 274 0.36 -11.03 18.90
N THR A 275 -0.12 -12.25 19.15
CA THR A 275 -0.67 -13.15 18.12
C THR A 275 -1.83 -12.48 17.40
N PHE A 276 -2.74 -11.86 18.15
CA PHE A 276 -3.86 -11.09 17.60
C PHE A 276 -3.40 -9.96 16.69
N CYS A 277 -2.45 -9.12 17.14
CA CYS A 277 -1.95 -8.01 16.34
C CYS A 277 -1.27 -8.50 15.04
N THR A 278 -0.55 -9.61 15.11
CA THR A 278 0.15 -10.20 13.97
C THR A 278 -0.86 -10.74 12.95
N GLU A 279 -1.82 -11.56 13.37
CA GLU A 279 -2.80 -12.12 12.45
C GLU A 279 -3.73 -11.03 11.87
N LEU A 280 -4.06 -10.00 12.65
CA LEU A 280 -4.80 -8.84 12.15
C LEU A 280 -4.00 -8.08 11.09
N MET A 281 -2.71 -7.84 11.33
CA MET A 281 -1.81 -7.22 10.36
C MET A 281 -1.70 -8.06 9.08
N ASP A 282 -1.57 -9.37 9.21
CA ASP A 282 -1.47 -10.30 8.08
C ASP A 282 -2.75 -10.28 7.23
N ARG A 283 -3.92 -10.31 7.86
CA ARG A 283 -5.22 -10.23 7.16
C ARG A 283 -5.40 -8.89 6.44
N LEU A 284 -5.04 -7.78 7.07
CA LEU A 284 -5.08 -6.45 6.43
C LEU A 284 -4.08 -6.34 5.27
N THR A 285 -2.89 -6.91 5.44
CA THR A 285 -1.86 -6.96 4.38
C THR A 285 -2.32 -7.83 3.22
N ALA A 286 -2.91 -9.00 3.50
CA ALA A 286 -3.49 -9.89 2.51
C ALA A 286 -4.58 -9.16 1.70
N ALA A 287 -5.51 -8.47 2.39
CA ALA A 287 -6.58 -7.71 1.78
C ALA A 287 -6.10 -6.66 0.77
N LEU A 288 -4.95 -6.01 1.01
CA LEU A 288 -4.31 -5.09 0.05
C LEU A 288 -3.55 -5.82 -1.06
N SER A 289 -2.89 -6.93 -0.73
CA SER A 289 -2.05 -7.70 -1.66
C SER A 289 -2.87 -8.42 -2.75
N GLU A 290 -4.12 -8.77 -2.47
CA GLU A 290 -5.03 -9.43 -3.40
C GLU A 290 -5.48 -8.50 -4.54
N VAL A 291 -5.49 -7.19 -4.31
CA VAL A 291 -5.88 -6.22 -5.33
C VAL A 291 -4.76 -6.10 -6.36
N ARG A 292 -5.06 -6.40 -7.61
CA ARG A 292 -4.18 -6.20 -8.77
C ARG A 292 -4.50 -4.88 -9.45
N LEU A 293 -3.49 -4.27 -10.08
CA LEU A 293 -3.71 -3.11 -10.92
C LEU A 293 -4.23 -3.59 -12.28
N ASP A 294 -5.45 -3.21 -12.64
CA ASP A 294 -6.06 -3.60 -13.92
C ASP A 294 -5.63 -2.59 -14.98
N LEU A 295 -4.45 -2.81 -15.58
CA LEU A 295 -4.01 -2.02 -16.74
C LEU A 295 -4.76 -2.51 -17.97
N ILE A 296 -5.84 -1.81 -18.33
CA ILE A 296 -6.55 -2.10 -19.57
C ILE A 296 -5.60 -1.76 -20.72
N SER A 297 -5.36 -2.72 -21.62
CA SER A 297 -4.57 -2.48 -22.84
C SER A 297 -5.33 -1.50 -23.73
N HIS A 298 -5.01 -0.22 -23.58
CA HIS A 298 -5.47 0.84 -24.45
C HIS A 298 -4.54 0.88 -25.66
N ARG A 299 -4.87 0.06 -26.67
CA ARG A 299 -4.32 0.17 -28.03
C ARG A 299 -4.91 1.37 -28.74
#